data_AF-A0A951D3K4-F1
#
_entry.id   AF-A0A951D3K4-F1
#
_cell.length_a   1.000
_cell.length_b   1.000
_cell.length_c   1.000
_cell.angle_alpha   90.00
_cell.angle_beta   90.00
_cell.angle_gamma   90.00
#
_symmetry.space_group_name_H-M   'P 1'
#
loop_
_entity.id
_entity.type
_entity.pdbx_description
1 polymer ?
#
loop_
_entity_poly.entity_id
_entity_poly.type
_entity_poly.pdbx_seq_one_letter_code
_entity_poly.pdbx_strand_id
1 'polypeptide(L)'
;MPFSLRRPLFALATSDRFERAVRATWRGEMFAYHLAARYVAGLTVDDALTTARALAATGVLSSIDLFGENVAESVKAERTAEAYVELAGRLSEAPPGTYLSLDLSHLGLDELGAGPQRRLDRVAAALPAGSCIQVGAEQAARADRTLEAVLAAARAGGAVSATVQANLRRSERDAEALAEAGVPIRLVKGAYVEAPTVARPWGEATDLAFVELAHRLQRGGATLYLATHDRVLREALLPALPGIGVEMLLGVRPEDHAGLVARGVPVRVYVPYGDEWFRYAMRRAAEWRGAR
;
A
#
# COMPACT_ATOMS: atom_id res chain seq x y z
N MET A 1 -22.60 2.32 7.67
CA MET A 1 -22.81 1.80 9.04
C MET A 1 -22.27 2.82 10.05
N PRO A 2 -22.90 2.99 11.23
CA PRO A 2 -22.39 3.90 12.24
C PRO A 2 -21.01 3.43 12.72
N PHE A 3 -20.12 4.41 12.93
CA PHE A 3 -18.70 4.32 13.29
C PHE A 3 -18.38 3.38 14.49
N SER A 4 -19.40 2.99 15.26
CA SER A 4 -19.33 2.18 16.49
C SER A 4 -18.78 0.76 16.29
N LEU A 5 -19.00 0.11 15.13
CA LEU A 5 -18.57 -1.29 14.92
C LEU A 5 -17.16 -1.45 14.32
N ARG A 6 -16.58 -0.39 13.73
CA ARG A 6 -15.21 -0.45 13.14
C ARG A 6 -14.13 -0.55 14.22
N ARG A 7 -14.24 0.24 15.30
CA ARG A 7 -13.28 0.24 16.41
C ARG A 7 -13.11 -1.13 17.10
N PRO A 8 -14.18 -1.85 17.51
CA PRO A 8 -14.02 -3.14 18.17
C PRO A 8 -13.51 -4.23 17.21
N LEU A 9 -13.91 -4.22 15.94
CA LEU A 9 -13.38 -5.15 14.94
C LEU A 9 -11.90 -4.89 14.63
N PHE A 10 -11.50 -3.62 14.53
CA PHE A 10 -10.11 -3.23 14.33
C PHE A 10 -9.26 -3.59 15.56
N ALA A 11 -9.76 -3.35 16.78
CA ALA A 11 -9.07 -3.72 18.02
C ALA A 11 -8.90 -5.24 18.18
N LEU A 12 -9.89 -6.03 17.72
CA LEU A 12 -9.80 -7.49 17.69
C LEU A 12 -8.81 -7.97 16.61
N ALA A 13 -8.81 -7.31 15.45
CA ALA A 13 -7.90 -7.57 14.33
C ALA A 13 -6.43 -7.32 14.67
N THR A 14 -6.15 -6.36 15.56
CA THR A 14 -4.80 -6.01 16.02
C THR A 14 -4.43 -6.67 17.37
N SER A 15 -5.18 -7.68 17.83
CA SER A 15 -4.94 -8.32 19.13
C SER A 15 -4.06 -9.57 19.01
N ASP A 16 -2.84 -9.50 19.54
CA ASP A 16 -1.92 -10.65 19.58
C ASP A 16 -2.48 -11.86 20.34
N ARG A 17 -3.34 -11.62 21.34
CA ARG A 17 -3.99 -12.72 22.11
C ARG A 17 -5.00 -13.46 21.25
N PHE A 18 -5.76 -12.74 20.43
CA PHE A 18 -6.74 -13.33 19.53
C PHE A 18 -6.05 -14.08 18.39
N GLU A 19 -5.02 -13.47 17.79
CA GLU A 19 -4.20 -14.13 16.76
C GLU A 19 -3.60 -15.45 17.29
N ARG A 20 -2.96 -15.42 18.47
CA ARG A 20 -2.41 -16.63 19.08
C ARG A 20 -3.47 -17.68 19.34
N ALA A 21 -4.67 -17.30 19.78
CA ALA A 21 -5.75 -18.25 20.03
C ALA A 21 -6.27 -18.91 18.75
N VAL A 22 -6.38 -18.16 17.64
CA VAL A 22 -6.78 -18.70 16.33
C VAL A 22 -5.71 -19.63 15.76
N ARG A 23 -4.43 -19.23 15.85
CA ARG A 23 -3.28 -20.03 15.39
C ARG A 23 -2.92 -21.20 16.30
N ALA A 24 -3.40 -21.23 17.55
CA ALA A 24 -3.10 -22.30 18.50
C ALA A 24 -3.64 -23.68 18.06
N THR A 25 -4.54 -23.72 17.07
CA THR A 25 -5.05 -24.97 16.51
C THR A 25 -4.89 -24.99 15.00
N TRP A 26 -4.36 -26.09 14.48
CA TRP A 26 -4.22 -26.30 13.03
C TRP A 26 -5.53 -26.07 12.27
N ARG A 27 -6.66 -26.52 12.81
CA ARG A 27 -7.99 -26.31 12.21
C ARG A 27 -8.43 -24.83 12.22
N GLY A 28 -8.13 -24.10 13.29
CA GLY A 28 -8.43 -22.67 13.41
C GLY A 28 -7.61 -21.82 12.45
N GLU A 29 -6.31 -22.12 12.35
CA GLU A 29 -5.40 -21.47 11.41
C GLU A 29 -5.79 -21.72 9.96
N MET A 30 -6.07 -22.98 9.59
CA MET A 30 -6.52 -23.34 8.24
C MET A 30 -7.83 -22.65 7.84
N PHE A 31 -8.80 -22.57 8.76
CA PHE A 31 -10.07 -21.91 8.49
C PHE A 31 -9.90 -20.39 8.30
N ALA A 32 -9.13 -19.74 9.17
CA ALA A 32 -8.83 -18.32 9.04
C ALA A 32 -8.03 -18.01 7.77
N TYR A 33 -7.05 -18.86 7.43
CA TYR A 33 -6.27 -18.74 6.21
C TYR A 33 -7.15 -18.90 4.97
N HIS A 34 -8.08 -19.85 4.95
CA HIS A 34 -9.01 -20.01 3.82
C HIS A 34 -9.88 -18.76 3.57
N LEU A 35 -10.29 -18.07 4.64
CA LEU A 35 -11.01 -16.80 4.51
C LEU A 35 -10.11 -15.65 4.05
N ALA A 36 -8.83 -15.68 4.44
CA ALA A 36 -7.79 -14.71 4.10
C ALA A 36 -7.20 -14.91 2.69
N ALA A 37 -7.19 -16.14 2.18
CA ALA A 37 -6.45 -16.56 0.99
C ALA A 37 -6.86 -15.83 -0.29
N ARG A 38 -8.05 -15.21 -0.30
CA ARG A 38 -8.46 -14.34 -1.42
C ARG A 38 -7.75 -12.99 -1.44
N TYR A 39 -7.23 -12.54 -0.30
CA TYR A 39 -6.65 -11.21 -0.07
C TYR A 39 -5.12 -11.23 0.06
N VAL A 40 -4.52 -12.43 0.17
CA VAL A 40 -3.07 -12.63 0.35
C VAL A 40 -2.62 -13.67 -0.67
N ALA A 41 -1.49 -13.43 -1.32
CA ALA A 41 -0.97 -14.32 -2.36
C ALA A 41 -0.48 -15.67 -1.82
N GLY A 42 0.05 -15.67 -0.60
CA GLY A 42 0.55 -16.84 0.08
C GLY A 42 1.52 -16.48 1.20
N LEU A 43 2.37 -17.43 1.57
CA LEU A 43 3.36 -17.26 2.64
C LEU A 43 4.76 -16.96 2.10
N THR A 44 5.01 -17.27 0.83
CA THR A 44 6.34 -17.20 0.23
C THR A 44 6.40 -16.20 -0.92
N VAL A 45 7.62 -15.80 -1.29
CA VAL A 45 7.86 -14.98 -2.49
C VAL A 45 7.37 -15.69 -3.75
N ASP A 46 7.51 -17.02 -3.83
CA ASP A 46 7.06 -17.82 -4.98
C ASP A 46 5.55 -17.77 -5.17
N ASP A 47 4.78 -17.74 -4.08
CA ASP A 47 3.32 -17.56 -4.13
C ASP A 47 2.95 -16.17 -4.68
N ALA A 48 3.68 -15.14 -4.24
CA ALA A 48 3.49 -13.77 -4.72
C ALA A 48 3.84 -13.63 -6.21
N LEU A 49 4.95 -14.23 -6.66
CA LEU A 49 5.35 -14.25 -8.06
C LEU A 49 4.35 -15.01 -8.94
N THR A 50 3.82 -16.13 -8.45
CA THR A 50 2.76 -16.89 -9.14
C THR A 50 1.50 -16.05 -9.31
N THR A 51 1.09 -15.35 -8.25
CA THR A 51 -0.05 -14.42 -8.30
C THR A 51 0.20 -13.27 -9.27
N ALA A 52 1.40 -12.69 -9.27
CA ALA A 52 1.77 -11.62 -10.17
C ALA A 52 1.72 -12.05 -11.66
N ARG A 53 2.17 -13.28 -11.97
CA ARG A 53 2.08 -13.85 -13.33
C ARG A 53 0.63 -14.07 -13.77
N ALA A 54 -0.23 -14.55 -12.87
CA ALA A 54 -1.65 -14.72 -13.14
C ALA A 54 -2.35 -13.36 -13.42
N LEU A 55 -2.01 -12.32 -12.66
CA LEU A 55 -2.50 -10.96 -12.92
C LEU A 55 -2.01 -10.43 -14.27
N ALA A 56 -0.72 -10.57 -14.56
CA ALA A 56 -0.11 -10.11 -15.81
C ALA A 56 -0.72 -10.79 -17.04
N ALA A 57 -1.09 -12.08 -16.95
CA ALA A 57 -1.79 -12.81 -18.02
C ALA A 57 -3.16 -12.19 -18.38
N THR A 58 -3.73 -11.35 -17.50
CA THR A 58 -4.99 -10.62 -17.73
C THR A 58 -4.79 -9.12 -18.00
N GLY A 59 -3.54 -8.69 -18.23
CA GLY A 59 -3.20 -7.28 -18.47
C GLY A 59 -3.11 -6.43 -17.21
N VAL A 60 -3.04 -7.04 -16.03
CA VAL A 60 -3.00 -6.35 -14.73
C VAL A 60 -1.57 -6.37 -14.16
N LEU A 61 -1.06 -5.21 -13.77
CA LEU A 61 0.25 -5.06 -13.11
C LEU A 61 0.18 -5.45 -11.63
N SER A 62 1.34 -5.65 -11.02
CA SER A 62 1.43 -6.05 -9.60
C SER A 62 2.31 -5.10 -8.77
N SER A 63 2.05 -5.06 -7.46
CA SER A 63 2.86 -4.43 -6.42
C SER A 63 2.99 -5.44 -5.27
N ILE A 64 4.12 -6.12 -5.16
CA ILE A 64 4.32 -7.21 -4.19
C ILE A 64 4.79 -6.63 -2.86
N ASP A 65 4.21 -7.07 -1.76
CA ASP A 65 4.56 -6.62 -0.41
C ASP A 65 4.83 -7.80 0.53
N LEU A 66 5.97 -7.77 1.23
CA LEU A 66 6.21 -8.60 2.40
C LEU A 66 5.47 -7.96 3.58
N PHE A 67 4.23 -8.39 3.78
CA PHE A 67 3.33 -7.69 4.68
C PHE A 67 3.85 -7.72 6.12
N GLY A 68 3.98 -6.54 6.72
CA GLY A 68 4.37 -6.31 8.10
C GLY A 68 4.57 -4.82 8.36
N GLU A 69 4.40 -4.40 9.61
CA GLU A 69 4.51 -2.99 10.04
C GLU A 69 5.08 -2.95 11.48
N ASN A 70 5.55 -1.78 11.93
CA ASN A 70 5.88 -1.48 13.34
C ASN A 70 7.04 -2.27 13.96
N VAL A 71 8.15 -2.43 13.25
CA VAL A 71 9.36 -3.07 13.82
C VAL A 71 10.15 -2.06 14.65
N ALA A 72 10.21 -2.27 15.96
CA ALA A 72 10.91 -1.38 16.89
C ALA A 72 12.37 -1.80 17.20
N GLU A 73 12.71 -3.08 16.99
CA GLU A 73 14.04 -3.61 17.32
C GLU A 73 14.95 -3.55 16.09
N SER A 74 16.12 -2.88 16.19
CA SER A 74 17.06 -2.72 15.08
C SER A 74 17.50 -4.05 14.45
N VAL A 75 17.64 -5.11 15.26
CA VAL A 75 17.99 -6.46 14.76
C VAL A 75 16.88 -7.05 13.90
N LYS A 76 15.61 -6.83 14.28
CA LYS A 76 14.47 -7.26 13.47
C LYS A 76 14.36 -6.43 12.20
N ALA A 77 14.55 -5.11 12.30
CA ALA A 77 14.50 -4.22 11.15
C ALA A 77 15.58 -4.58 10.11
N GLU A 78 16.75 -5.03 10.57
CA GLU A 78 17.83 -5.52 9.70
C GLU A 78 17.43 -6.80 8.96
N ARG A 79 16.87 -7.79 9.67
CA ARG A 79 16.36 -9.03 9.05
C ARG A 79 15.22 -8.74 8.06
N THR A 80 14.33 -7.82 8.40
CA THR A 80 13.28 -7.37 7.48
C THR A 80 13.89 -6.74 6.23
N ALA A 81 14.91 -5.89 6.37
CA ALA A 81 15.60 -5.29 5.23
C ALA A 81 16.25 -6.36 4.35
N GLU A 82 16.90 -7.38 4.93
CA GLU A 82 17.44 -8.52 4.19
C GLU A 82 16.36 -9.23 3.37
N ALA A 83 15.17 -9.46 3.96
CA ALA A 83 14.05 -10.07 3.25
C ALA A 83 13.51 -9.19 2.11
N TYR A 84 13.48 -7.86 2.28
CA TYR A 84 13.12 -6.95 1.18
C TYR A 84 14.21 -6.86 0.10
N VAL A 85 15.49 -6.95 0.46
CA VAL A 85 16.58 -7.05 -0.52
C VAL A 85 16.45 -8.33 -1.35
N GLU A 86 16.13 -9.46 -0.71
CA GLU A 86 15.84 -10.71 -1.40
C GLU A 86 14.64 -10.55 -2.35
N LEU A 87 13.51 -10.01 -1.86
CA LEU A 87 12.33 -9.74 -2.68
C LEU A 87 12.67 -8.84 -3.87
N ALA A 88 13.42 -7.76 -3.65
CA ALA A 88 13.85 -6.84 -4.70
C ALA A 88 14.65 -7.59 -5.80
N GLY A 89 15.60 -8.43 -5.42
CA GLY A 89 16.36 -9.25 -6.38
C GLY A 89 15.49 -10.25 -7.14
N ARG A 90 14.52 -10.88 -6.45
CA ARG A 90 13.55 -11.82 -7.05
C ARG A 90 12.56 -11.14 -8.01
N LEU A 91 12.40 -9.81 -8.00
CA LEU A 91 11.54 -9.12 -8.97
C LEU A 91 12.02 -9.27 -10.41
N SER A 92 13.27 -9.65 -10.64
CA SER A 92 13.75 -10.02 -11.98
C SER A 92 13.01 -11.23 -12.60
N GLU A 93 12.36 -12.05 -11.78
CA GLU A 93 11.53 -13.19 -12.19
C GLU A 93 10.03 -12.84 -12.30
N ALA A 94 9.66 -11.62 -11.94
CA ALA A 94 8.31 -11.11 -12.00
C ALA A 94 8.00 -10.55 -13.39
N PRO A 95 6.71 -10.42 -13.77
CA PRO A 95 6.33 -9.71 -14.98
C PRO A 95 6.87 -8.27 -15.00
N PRO A 96 7.25 -7.72 -16.17
CA PRO A 96 7.74 -6.35 -16.29
C PRO A 96 6.78 -5.32 -15.68
N GLY A 97 7.36 -4.30 -15.03
CA GLY A 97 6.59 -3.27 -14.36
C GLY A 97 6.01 -3.67 -13.01
N THR A 98 6.41 -4.80 -12.42
CA THR A 98 6.07 -5.18 -11.03
C THR A 98 6.81 -4.29 -10.04
N TYR A 99 6.07 -3.74 -9.08
CA TYR A 99 6.61 -2.90 -8.00
C TYR A 99 6.84 -3.72 -6.72
N LEU A 100 7.70 -3.20 -5.86
CA LEU A 100 7.86 -3.64 -4.47
C LEU A 100 7.13 -2.64 -3.58
N SER A 101 6.10 -3.05 -2.85
CA SER A 101 5.50 -2.22 -1.80
C SER A 101 6.16 -2.51 -0.46
N LEU A 102 6.27 -1.47 0.37
CA LEU A 102 6.71 -1.59 1.76
C LEU A 102 6.19 -0.42 2.59
N ASP A 103 6.10 -0.63 3.90
CA ASP A 103 5.95 0.42 4.90
C ASP A 103 7.28 0.64 5.63
N LEU A 104 7.68 1.90 5.82
CA LEU A 104 9.00 2.21 6.39
C LEU A 104 9.09 1.82 7.87
N SER A 105 7.98 1.76 8.60
CA SER A 105 8.02 1.20 9.96
C SER A 105 8.41 -0.28 9.99
N HIS A 106 8.23 -1.04 8.89
CA HIS A 106 8.75 -2.40 8.79
C HIS A 106 10.29 -2.39 8.72
N LEU A 107 10.88 -1.34 8.15
CA LEU A 107 12.32 -1.07 8.13
C LEU A 107 12.82 -0.28 9.37
N GLY A 108 11.96 -0.11 10.37
CA GLY A 108 12.31 0.52 11.64
C GLY A 108 12.34 2.05 11.61
N LEU A 109 11.47 2.73 10.85
CA LEU A 109 11.37 4.20 10.76
C LEU A 109 11.42 4.96 12.12
N ASP A 110 11.03 4.30 13.22
CA ASP A 110 11.05 4.85 14.58
C ASP A 110 12.42 4.79 15.27
N GLU A 111 13.40 4.11 14.66
CA GLU A 111 14.80 4.14 15.08
C GLU A 111 15.45 5.50 14.81
N LEU A 112 16.24 5.98 15.77
CA LEU A 112 16.98 7.23 15.62
C LEU A 112 18.20 7.08 14.70
N GLY A 113 18.50 8.16 13.97
CA GLY A 113 19.66 8.22 13.07
C GLY A 113 19.39 7.62 11.69
N ALA A 114 20.46 7.33 10.94
CA ALA A 114 20.37 6.96 9.53
C ALA A 114 20.08 5.46 9.27
N GLY A 115 19.70 4.69 10.29
CA GLY A 115 19.39 3.25 10.17
C GLY A 115 18.29 2.97 9.14
N PRO A 116 17.10 3.59 9.26
CA PRO A 116 15.98 3.37 8.35
C PRO A 116 16.31 3.75 6.90
N GLN A 117 16.98 4.89 6.71
CA GLN A 117 17.40 5.35 5.38
C GLN A 117 18.37 4.35 4.72
N ARG A 118 19.39 3.88 5.45
CA ARG A 118 20.35 2.89 4.92
C ARG A 118 19.67 1.58 4.50
N ARG A 119 18.63 1.15 5.22
CA ARG A 119 17.86 -0.04 4.85
C ARG A 119 17.04 0.20 3.59
N LEU A 120 16.36 1.33 3.49
CA LEU A 120 15.63 1.72 2.27
C LEU A 120 16.58 1.78 1.05
N ASP A 121 17.74 2.41 1.19
CA ASP A 121 18.73 2.54 0.12
C ASP A 121 19.25 1.17 -0.36
N ARG A 122 19.43 0.21 0.56
CA ARG A 122 19.82 -1.17 0.22
C ARG A 122 18.74 -1.89 -0.57
N VAL A 123 17.47 -1.75 -0.20
CA VAL A 123 16.35 -2.32 -0.96
C VAL A 123 16.28 -1.68 -2.34
N ALA A 124 16.43 -0.35 -2.43
CA ALA A 124 16.43 0.37 -3.69
C ALA A 124 17.58 -0.07 -4.62
N ALA A 125 18.78 -0.27 -4.08
CA ALA A 125 19.95 -0.73 -4.83
C ALA A 125 19.81 -2.16 -5.39
N ALA A 126 18.94 -2.99 -4.79
CA ALA A 126 18.69 -4.36 -5.23
C ALA A 126 17.57 -4.47 -6.28
N LEU A 127 16.87 -3.37 -6.59
CA LEU A 127 15.80 -3.39 -7.58
C LEU A 127 16.33 -3.62 -9.01
N PRO A 128 15.67 -4.48 -9.81
CA PRO A 128 15.93 -4.56 -11.24
C PRO A 128 15.42 -3.31 -11.97
N ALA A 129 15.98 -3.06 -13.14
CA ALA A 129 15.54 -1.96 -14.00
C ALA A 129 14.04 -2.09 -14.36
N GLY A 130 13.31 -0.98 -14.27
CA GLY A 130 11.86 -0.94 -14.55
C GLY A 130 10.96 -1.30 -13.37
N SER A 131 11.53 -1.70 -12.22
CA SER A 131 10.81 -1.80 -10.95
C SER A 131 10.92 -0.51 -10.13
N CYS A 132 10.05 -0.37 -9.13
CA CYS A 132 9.98 0.78 -8.24
C CYS A 132 9.56 0.33 -6.85
N ILE A 133 10.09 0.99 -5.82
CA ILE A 133 9.57 0.86 -4.45
C ILE A 133 8.37 1.79 -4.32
N GLN A 134 7.25 1.25 -3.87
CA GLN A 134 6.05 1.99 -3.52
C GLN A 134 5.91 2.04 -2.01
N VAL A 135 6.35 3.16 -1.44
CA VAL A 135 6.28 3.40 0.00
C VAL A 135 4.84 3.70 0.40
N GLY A 136 4.32 2.92 1.35
CA GLY A 136 2.99 3.12 1.91
C GLY A 136 2.93 4.32 2.86
N ALA A 137 1.70 4.76 3.12
CA ALA A 137 1.43 5.87 4.03
C ALA A 137 0.87 5.31 5.33
N GLU A 138 1.50 5.66 6.44
CA GLU A 138 1.19 5.15 7.78
C GLU A 138 0.41 6.19 8.61
N GLN A 139 0.47 6.12 9.94
CA GLN A 139 -0.11 7.14 10.82
C GLN A 139 0.54 8.51 10.58
N ALA A 140 -0.21 9.58 10.81
CA ALA A 140 0.24 10.96 10.58
C ALA A 140 1.52 11.32 11.36
N ALA A 141 1.76 10.68 12.51
CA ALA A 141 2.98 10.85 13.31
C ALA A 141 4.27 10.38 12.61
N ARG A 142 4.16 9.55 11.56
CA ARG A 142 5.27 9.07 10.74
C ARG A 142 5.42 9.83 9.42
N ALA A 143 4.47 10.70 9.08
CA ALA A 143 4.39 11.33 7.76
C ALA A 143 5.62 12.18 7.43
N ASP A 144 6.15 12.97 8.37
CA ASP A 144 7.35 13.79 8.12
C ASP A 144 8.58 12.92 7.82
N ARG A 145 8.84 11.90 8.65
CA ARG A 145 9.98 10.99 8.47
C ARG A 145 9.85 10.14 7.21
N THR A 146 8.62 9.74 6.85
CA THR A 146 8.35 9.01 5.61
C THR A 146 8.63 9.88 4.39
N LEU A 147 8.11 11.11 4.39
CA LEU A 147 8.32 12.06 3.30
C LEU A 147 9.81 12.38 3.13
N GLU A 148 10.53 12.63 4.23
CA GLU A 148 11.97 12.89 4.21
C GLU A 148 12.74 11.72 3.59
N ALA A 149 12.44 10.49 4.00
CA ALA A 149 13.13 9.29 3.51
C ALA A 149 12.87 9.06 2.01
N VAL A 150 11.64 9.23 1.54
CA VAL A 150 11.31 9.10 0.12
C VAL A 150 12.01 10.17 -0.71
N LEU A 151 11.98 11.44 -0.28
CA LEU A 151 12.65 12.52 -1.00
C LEU A 151 14.17 12.34 -1.01
N ALA A 152 14.76 11.80 0.07
CA ALA A 152 16.18 11.48 0.12
C ALA A 152 16.55 10.37 -0.88
N ALA A 153 15.77 9.28 -0.92
CA ALA A 153 15.98 8.19 -1.87
C ALA A 153 15.82 8.65 -3.32
N ALA A 154 14.81 9.49 -3.60
CA ALA A 154 14.60 10.08 -4.93
C ALA A 154 15.76 10.98 -5.36
N ARG A 155 16.27 11.85 -4.47
CA ARG A 155 17.46 12.68 -4.73
C ARG A 155 18.73 11.86 -5.00
N ALA A 156 18.83 10.67 -4.41
CA ALA A 156 19.91 9.73 -4.67
C ALA A 156 19.75 8.94 -5.98
N GLY A 157 18.67 9.17 -6.74
CA GLY A 157 18.38 8.48 -8.00
C GLY A 157 17.68 7.13 -7.82
N GLY A 158 17.18 6.82 -6.61
CA GLY A 158 16.42 5.60 -6.35
C GLY A 158 15.06 5.61 -7.05
N ALA A 159 14.65 4.46 -7.58
CA ALA A 159 13.31 4.26 -8.13
C ALA A 159 12.29 4.09 -6.99
N VAL A 160 11.77 5.20 -6.49
CA VAL A 160 10.81 5.25 -5.38
C VAL A 160 9.55 6.03 -5.74
N SER A 161 8.44 5.66 -5.13
CA SER A 161 7.14 6.31 -5.21
C SER A 161 6.53 6.40 -3.81
N ALA A 162 5.66 7.39 -3.59
CA ALA A 162 5.06 7.65 -2.29
C ALA A 162 3.55 7.48 -2.32
N THR A 163 2.99 7.09 -1.18
CA THR A 163 1.55 7.11 -0.96
C THR A 163 1.15 8.39 -0.24
N VAL A 164 0.11 9.07 -0.72
CA VAL A 164 -0.47 10.26 -0.10
C VAL A 164 -1.91 9.99 0.31
N GLN A 165 -2.25 10.33 1.55
CA GLN A 165 -3.59 10.14 2.11
C GLN A 165 -4.43 11.41 1.97
N ALA A 166 -5.45 11.42 1.13
CA ALA A 166 -6.30 12.60 0.88
C ALA A 166 -6.95 13.18 2.15
N ASN A 167 -7.23 12.35 3.16
CA ASN A 167 -7.86 12.81 4.39
C ASN A 167 -6.97 13.71 5.26
N LEU A 168 -5.63 13.62 5.20
CA LEU A 168 -4.79 14.43 6.07
C LEU A 168 -4.79 15.90 5.61
N ARG A 169 -4.77 16.82 6.58
CA ARG A 169 -4.75 18.27 6.27
C ARG A 169 -3.45 18.72 5.60
N ARG A 170 -2.35 18.01 5.89
CA ARG A 170 -1.00 18.26 5.35
C ARG A 170 -0.78 17.78 3.91
N SER A 171 -1.67 16.94 3.37
CA SER A 171 -1.43 16.17 2.15
C SER A 171 -1.19 17.00 0.91
N GLU A 172 -1.79 18.18 0.82
CA GLU A 172 -1.57 19.11 -0.28
C GLU A 172 -0.09 19.50 -0.40
N ARG A 173 0.48 20.01 0.69
CA ARG A 173 1.90 20.40 0.79
C ARG A 173 2.83 19.22 0.49
N ASP A 174 2.54 18.07 1.09
CA ASP A 174 3.42 16.89 0.95
C ASP A 174 3.37 16.33 -0.48
N ALA A 175 2.20 16.34 -1.12
CA ALA A 175 2.04 15.90 -2.50
C ALA A 175 2.70 16.87 -3.49
N GLU A 176 2.65 18.18 -3.24
CA GLU A 176 3.37 19.18 -4.03
C GLU A 176 4.88 18.97 -3.94
N ALA A 177 5.43 18.76 -2.73
CA ALA A 177 6.86 18.46 -2.57
C ALA A 177 7.30 17.17 -3.29
N LEU A 178 6.46 16.13 -3.29
CA LEU A 178 6.72 14.90 -4.03
C LEU A 178 6.67 15.12 -5.55
N ALA A 179 5.68 15.87 -6.03
CA ALA A 179 5.53 16.19 -7.45
C ALA A 179 6.70 17.03 -7.98
N GLU A 180 7.14 18.05 -7.23
CA GLU A 180 8.32 18.87 -7.56
C GLU A 180 9.60 18.04 -7.63
N ALA A 181 9.72 17.00 -6.79
CA ALA A 181 10.84 16.07 -6.81
C ALA A 181 10.71 14.97 -7.89
N GLY A 182 9.65 14.98 -8.71
CA GLY A 182 9.41 13.97 -9.74
C GLY A 182 9.06 12.58 -9.19
N VAL A 183 8.65 12.48 -7.92
CA VAL A 183 8.29 11.22 -7.28
C VAL A 183 6.86 10.83 -7.68
N PRO A 184 6.62 9.62 -8.24
CA PRO A 184 5.26 9.16 -8.52
C PRO A 184 4.42 9.03 -7.25
N ILE A 185 3.14 9.40 -7.35
CA ILE A 185 2.22 9.48 -6.22
C ILE A 185 1.10 8.45 -6.37
N ARG A 186 0.97 7.57 -5.38
CA ARG A 186 -0.24 6.78 -5.12
C ARG A 186 -1.17 7.59 -4.23
N LEU A 187 -2.33 8.00 -4.74
CA LEU A 187 -3.33 8.71 -3.94
C LEU A 187 -4.34 7.73 -3.35
N VAL A 188 -4.47 7.73 -2.01
CA VAL A 188 -5.46 6.95 -1.25
C VAL A 188 -6.37 7.89 -0.46
N LYS A 189 -7.53 7.40 0.01
CA LYS A 189 -8.36 8.16 0.97
C LYS A 189 -7.67 8.33 2.34
N GLY A 190 -7.00 7.28 2.81
CA GLY A 190 -6.31 7.21 4.12
C GLY A 190 -6.95 6.19 5.07
N ALA A 191 -6.16 5.23 5.57
CA ALA A 191 -6.70 4.07 6.30
C ALA A 191 -6.63 4.19 7.83
N TYR A 192 -5.90 5.18 8.36
CA TYR A 192 -5.66 5.33 9.80
C TYR A 192 -6.67 6.28 10.45
N VAL A 193 -7.00 5.99 11.71
CA VAL A 193 -7.91 6.81 12.52
C VAL A 193 -7.10 7.91 13.21
N GLU A 194 -7.30 9.14 12.76
CA GLU A 194 -6.56 10.32 13.23
C GLU A 194 -7.51 11.31 13.93
N ALA A 195 -6.94 12.22 14.71
CA ALA A 195 -7.70 13.30 15.33
C ALA A 195 -8.31 14.25 14.26
N PRO A 196 -9.49 14.85 14.48
CA PRO A 196 -10.10 15.79 13.54
C PRO A 196 -9.25 17.03 13.22
N THR A 197 -8.32 17.38 14.10
CA THR A 197 -7.32 18.45 13.89
C THR A 197 -6.22 18.05 12.91
N VAL A 198 -6.01 16.75 12.69
CA VAL A 198 -4.99 16.18 11.81
C VAL A 198 -5.59 15.71 10.49
N ALA A 199 -6.76 15.10 10.53
CA ALA A 199 -7.43 14.53 9.36
C ALA A 199 -8.89 14.98 9.24
N ARG A 200 -9.36 15.06 8.00
CA ARG A 200 -10.77 15.21 7.65
C ARG A 200 -11.54 13.94 8.04
N PRO A 201 -12.82 14.06 8.45
CA PRO A 201 -13.64 12.89 8.74
C PRO A 201 -13.86 12.04 7.48
N TRP A 202 -14.01 10.74 7.67
CA TRP A 202 -14.32 9.81 6.59
C TRP A 202 -15.71 10.07 6.01
N GLY A 203 -15.86 9.87 4.69
CA GLY A 203 -17.08 10.20 3.93
C GLY A 203 -16.84 11.39 3.02
N GLU A 204 -17.87 12.20 2.82
CA GLU A 204 -17.87 13.32 1.85
C GLU A 204 -16.65 14.23 1.96
N ALA A 205 -16.24 14.63 3.17
CA ALA A 205 -15.08 15.49 3.36
C ALA A 205 -13.75 14.87 2.88
N THR A 206 -13.59 13.55 3.01
CA THR A 206 -12.41 12.84 2.49
C THR A 206 -12.53 12.61 0.99
N ASP A 207 -13.74 12.36 0.49
CA ASP A 207 -14.02 12.12 -0.93
C ASP A 207 -13.77 13.39 -1.76
N LEU A 208 -14.23 14.55 -1.28
CA LEU A 208 -13.93 15.85 -1.86
C LEU A 208 -12.42 16.13 -1.88
N ALA A 209 -11.74 15.92 -0.75
CA ALA A 209 -10.29 16.10 -0.69
C ALA A 209 -9.53 15.18 -1.65
N PHE A 210 -10.01 13.96 -1.86
CA PHE A 210 -9.43 13.01 -2.84
C PHE A 210 -9.57 13.54 -4.27
N VAL A 211 -10.77 14.00 -4.65
CA VAL A 211 -11.05 14.55 -5.98
C VAL A 211 -10.26 15.84 -6.22
N GLU A 212 -10.26 16.77 -5.27
CA GLU A 212 -9.54 18.04 -5.35
C GLU A 212 -8.04 17.83 -5.53
N LEU A 213 -7.44 16.94 -4.73
CA LEU A 213 -6.01 16.65 -4.79
C LEU A 213 -5.64 15.92 -6.09
N ALA A 214 -6.47 14.98 -6.56
CA ALA A 214 -6.26 14.29 -7.83
C ALA A 214 -6.22 15.27 -9.01
N HIS A 215 -7.21 16.18 -9.10
CA HIS A 215 -7.22 17.21 -10.14
C HIS A 215 -6.04 18.16 -10.05
N ARG A 216 -5.64 18.56 -8.83
CA ARG A 216 -4.49 19.43 -8.64
C ARG A 216 -3.20 18.79 -9.14
N LEU A 217 -2.93 17.56 -8.71
CA LEU A 217 -1.71 16.83 -9.06
C LEU A 217 -1.64 16.57 -10.57
N GLN A 218 -2.75 16.15 -11.19
CA GLN A 218 -2.79 15.96 -12.65
C GLN A 218 -2.53 17.26 -13.41
N ARG A 219 -3.15 18.39 -12.99
CA ARG A 219 -2.91 19.71 -13.60
C ARG A 219 -1.46 20.17 -13.43
N GLY A 220 -0.81 19.79 -12.32
CA GLY A 220 0.60 20.05 -12.07
C GLY A 220 1.56 19.13 -12.83
N GLY A 221 1.06 18.18 -13.62
CA GLY A 221 1.89 17.24 -14.38
C GLY A 221 2.51 16.12 -13.54
N ALA A 222 2.04 15.90 -12.31
CA ALA A 222 2.54 14.82 -11.46
C ALA A 222 2.22 13.44 -12.04
N THR A 223 3.11 12.47 -11.86
CA THR A 223 2.78 11.06 -12.13
C THR A 223 1.90 10.54 -11.01
N LEU A 224 0.63 10.24 -11.32
CA LEU A 224 -0.41 9.95 -10.33
C LEU A 224 -1.08 8.59 -10.59
N TYR A 225 -1.38 7.87 -9.52
CA TYR A 225 -2.19 6.65 -9.53
C TYR A 225 -3.33 6.75 -8.51
N LEU A 226 -4.55 6.38 -8.90
CA LEU A 226 -5.71 6.38 -8.01
C LEU A 226 -5.85 5.03 -7.31
N ALA A 227 -5.46 4.95 -6.04
CA ALA A 227 -5.63 3.73 -5.25
C ALA A 227 -7.00 3.74 -4.53
N THR A 228 -8.02 3.21 -5.21
CA THR A 228 -9.40 3.20 -4.71
C THR A 228 -10.26 2.08 -5.28
N HIS A 229 -11.12 1.51 -4.43
CA HIS A 229 -12.21 0.60 -4.79
C HIS A 229 -13.56 1.31 -4.92
N ASP A 230 -13.60 2.60 -4.63
CA ASP A 230 -14.79 3.42 -4.75
C ASP A 230 -15.08 3.66 -6.24
N ARG A 231 -16.07 2.92 -6.75
CA ARG A 231 -16.47 3.01 -8.15
C ARG A 231 -17.02 4.39 -8.49
N VAL A 232 -17.70 5.08 -7.58
CA VAL A 232 -18.25 6.41 -7.87
C VAL A 232 -17.11 7.39 -8.11
N LEU A 233 -16.13 7.43 -7.20
CA LEU A 233 -14.96 8.29 -7.36
C LEU A 233 -14.13 7.92 -8.59
N ARG A 234 -13.85 6.62 -8.77
CA ARG A 234 -13.06 6.13 -9.90
C ARG A 234 -13.70 6.49 -11.24
N GLU A 235 -15.00 6.21 -11.41
CA GLU A 235 -15.68 6.48 -12.67
C GLU A 235 -15.92 7.98 -12.92
N ALA A 236 -15.97 8.80 -11.87
CA ALA A 236 -15.99 10.25 -12.02
C ALA A 236 -14.62 10.82 -12.46
N LEU A 237 -13.51 10.27 -11.95
CA LEU A 237 -12.17 10.80 -12.19
C LEU A 237 -11.53 10.29 -13.49
N LEU A 238 -11.76 9.04 -13.89
CA LEU A 238 -11.12 8.45 -15.08
C LEU A 238 -11.34 9.25 -16.38
N PRO A 239 -12.56 9.72 -16.70
CA PRO A 239 -12.78 10.56 -17.88
C PRO A 239 -12.14 11.94 -17.76
N ALA A 240 -11.99 12.45 -16.53
CA ALA A 240 -11.51 13.80 -16.26
C ALA A 240 -9.97 13.88 -16.14
N LEU A 241 -9.31 12.74 -15.87
CA LEU A 241 -7.86 12.60 -15.68
C LEU A 241 -7.31 11.57 -16.68
N PRO A 242 -7.17 11.93 -17.97
CA PRO A 242 -6.78 10.97 -19.00
C PRO A 242 -5.36 10.41 -18.75
N GLY A 243 -5.20 9.11 -18.98
CA GLY A 243 -3.93 8.39 -18.81
C GLY A 243 -3.61 7.97 -17.38
N ILE A 244 -4.45 8.30 -16.40
CA ILE A 244 -4.24 7.92 -15.00
C ILE A 244 -4.43 6.41 -14.79
N GLY A 245 -3.57 5.81 -13.97
CA GLY A 245 -3.71 4.41 -13.55
C GLY A 245 -4.58 4.26 -12.30
N VAL A 246 -5.12 3.06 -12.10
CA VAL A 246 -5.89 2.67 -10.91
C VAL A 246 -5.16 1.57 -10.17
N GLU A 247 -5.13 1.68 -8.84
CA GLU A 247 -4.56 0.63 -8.00
C GLU A 247 -5.59 0.04 -7.04
N MET A 248 -5.54 -1.28 -6.88
CA MET A 248 -6.54 -2.05 -6.15
C MET A 248 -5.85 -3.09 -5.26
N LEU A 249 -6.52 -3.47 -4.18
CA LEU A 249 -6.06 -4.56 -3.31
C LEU A 249 -6.48 -5.91 -3.89
N LEU A 250 -5.59 -6.92 -3.77
CA LEU A 250 -5.87 -8.30 -4.16
C LEU A 250 -7.18 -8.79 -3.53
N GLY A 251 -8.03 -9.43 -4.34
CA GLY A 251 -9.31 -10.01 -3.90
C GLY A 251 -10.44 -9.02 -3.60
N VAL A 252 -10.20 -7.71 -3.74
CA VAL A 252 -11.23 -6.68 -3.51
C VAL A 252 -11.72 -6.15 -4.85
N ARG A 253 -12.96 -6.48 -5.19
CA ARG A 253 -13.62 -6.17 -6.48
C ARG A 253 -12.81 -6.63 -7.72
N PRO A 254 -12.29 -7.88 -7.75
CA PRO A 254 -11.53 -8.36 -8.91
C PRO A 254 -12.32 -8.31 -10.22
N GLU A 255 -13.65 -8.34 -10.15
CA GLU A 255 -14.54 -8.18 -11.30
C GLU A 255 -14.40 -6.83 -12.02
N ASP A 256 -13.88 -5.79 -11.36
CA ASP A 256 -13.66 -4.48 -11.99
C ASP A 256 -12.44 -4.48 -12.93
N HIS A 257 -11.47 -5.39 -12.75
CA HIS A 257 -10.20 -5.36 -13.48
C HIS A 257 -10.39 -5.46 -14.99
N ALA A 258 -11.18 -6.44 -15.45
CA ALA A 258 -11.40 -6.69 -16.87
C ALA A 258 -12.01 -5.48 -17.59
N GLY A 259 -12.97 -4.80 -16.93
CA GLY A 259 -13.60 -3.59 -17.48
C GLY A 259 -12.64 -2.40 -17.57
N LEU A 260 -11.74 -2.24 -16.60
CA LEU A 260 -10.71 -1.19 -16.62
C LEU A 260 -9.65 -1.46 -17.69
N VAL A 261 -9.15 -2.69 -17.77
CA VAL A 261 -8.16 -3.09 -18.79
C VAL A 261 -8.73 -2.96 -20.20
N ALA A 262 -9.98 -3.36 -20.43
CA ALA A 262 -10.64 -3.21 -21.74
C ALA A 262 -10.78 -1.74 -22.19
N ARG A 263 -10.78 -0.79 -21.25
CA ARG A 263 -10.79 0.65 -21.51
C ARG A 263 -9.39 1.25 -21.67
N GLY A 264 -8.35 0.44 -21.62
CA GLY A 264 -6.95 0.89 -21.66
C GLY A 264 -6.50 1.62 -20.39
N VAL A 265 -7.22 1.47 -19.27
CA VAL A 265 -6.82 2.04 -17.97
C VAL A 265 -5.76 1.12 -17.36
N PRO A 266 -4.54 1.62 -17.05
CA PRO A 266 -3.55 0.81 -16.35
C PRO A 266 -4.06 0.40 -14.97
N VAL A 267 -4.06 -0.90 -14.68
CA VAL A 267 -4.47 -1.44 -13.36
C VAL A 267 -3.27 -2.07 -12.68
N ARG A 268 -3.00 -1.70 -11.43
CA ARG A 268 -2.03 -2.38 -10.56
C ARG A 268 -2.72 -2.97 -9.34
N VAL A 269 -2.45 -4.23 -9.05
CA VAL A 269 -2.95 -4.88 -7.85
C VAL A 269 -1.85 -4.97 -6.80
N TYR A 270 -2.17 -4.58 -5.57
CA TYR A 270 -1.32 -4.78 -4.39
C TYR A 270 -1.47 -6.24 -3.91
N VAL A 271 -0.34 -6.94 -3.86
CA VAL A 271 -0.21 -8.39 -3.69
C VAL A 271 0.61 -8.66 -2.41
N PRO A 272 -0.03 -8.72 -1.24
CA PRO A 272 0.67 -9.02 0.01
C PRO A 272 0.95 -10.52 0.12
N TYR A 273 2.08 -10.86 0.74
CA TYR A 273 2.43 -12.22 1.13
C TYR A 273 3.14 -12.23 2.49
N GLY A 274 3.31 -13.42 3.07
CA GLY A 274 4.10 -13.62 4.29
C GLY A 274 3.28 -14.01 5.51
N ASP A 275 3.98 -14.24 6.61
CA ASP A 275 3.40 -14.86 7.82
C ASP A 275 2.41 -13.95 8.55
N GLU A 276 2.45 -12.63 8.37
CA GLU A 276 1.51 -11.68 9.00
C GLU A 276 0.15 -11.59 8.28
N TRP A 277 -0.18 -12.54 7.40
CA TRP A 277 -1.42 -12.60 6.63
C TRP A 277 -2.69 -12.47 7.48
N PHE A 278 -2.68 -12.95 8.73
CA PHE A 278 -3.86 -12.93 9.61
C PHE A 278 -4.27 -11.50 9.94
N ARG A 279 -3.30 -10.65 10.32
CA ARG A 279 -3.52 -9.23 10.62
C ARG A 279 -4.01 -8.48 9.40
N TYR A 280 -3.42 -8.76 8.24
CA TYR A 280 -3.85 -8.19 6.96
C TYR A 280 -5.31 -8.53 6.64
N ALA A 281 -5.65 -9.82 6.66
CA ALA A 281 -6.98 -10.30 6.30
C ALA A 281 -8.06 -9.77 7.25
N MET A 282 -7.76 -9.68 8.54
CA MET A 282 -8.67 -9.10 9.53
C MET A 282 -8.91 -7.61 9.29
N ARG A 283 -7.87 -6.84 8.94
CA ARG A 283 -8.00 -5.43 8.53
C ARG A 283 -8.91 -5.29 7.30
N ARG A 284 -8.71 -6.12 6.28
CA ARG A 284 -9.56 -6.14 5.07
C ARG A 284 -11.01 -6.52 5.35
N ALA A 285 -11.24 -7.50 6.22
CA ALA A 285 -12.60 -7.90 6.62
C ALA A 285 -13.35 -6.77 7.37
N ALA A 286 -12.65 -6.03 8.22
CA ALA A 286 -13.21 -4.88 8.94
C ALA A 286 -13.54 -3.70 7.99
N GLU A 287 -12.71 -3.48 6.97
CA GLU A 287 -12.88 -2.41 5.99
C GLU A 287 -13.98 -2.71 4.96
N TRP A 288 -14.03 -3.93 4.41
CA TRP A 288 -14.99 -4.35 3.37
C TRP A 288 -16.45 -4.18 3.82
N ARG A 289 -16.76 -4.46 5.10
CA ARG A 289 -18.11 -4.29 5.64
C ARG A 289 -18.57 -2.83 5.73
N GLY A 290 -17.66 -1.87 5.54
CA GLY A 290 -17.97 -0.43 5.51
C GLY A 290 -17.86 0.21 4.12
N ALA A 291 -17.53 -0.55 3.07
CA ALA A 291 -17.40 -0.08 1.69
C ALA A 291 -18.60 -0.56 0.84
N ARG A 292 -19.80 -0.15 1.24
CA ARG A 292 -21.00 -0.22 0.40
C ARG A 292 -21.36 1.17 -0.08
#